data_AF-A0A379FTG0-F1
#
_entry.id   AF-A0A379FTG0-F1
#
_cell.length_a   1.000
_cell.length_b   1.000
_cell.length_c   1.000
_cell.angle_alpha   90.00
_cell.angle_beta   90.00
_cell.angle_gamma   90.00
#
_symmetry.space_group_name_H-M   'P 1'
#
loop_
_entity.id
_entity.type
_entity.pdbx_description
1 polymer ?
#
loop_
_entity_poly.entity_id
_entity_poly.type
_entity_poly.pdbx_seq_one_letter_code
_entity_poly.pdbx_strand_id
1 'polypeptide(L)'
;MIIPRAVFLHYTYRKAQGGLFDSIKQESQRVMGQLVMELRNPEIHQQGEIQLMFAAEQYPRLSEDKEALAWHSLQTQFQQAGYLIQVQHHPLGFSIHLSWAELPLNPQ
;
A
#
# COMPACT_ATOMS: atom_id res chain seq x y z
N MET A 1 13.25 32.32 25.97
CA MET A 1 13.99 32.73 24.76
C MET A 1 13.40 31.96 23.58
N ILE A 2 12.56 32.60 22.77
CA ILE A 2 11.99 32.00 21.55
C ILE A 2 13.02 32.21 20.45
N ILE A 3 13.61 31.15 19.90
CA ILE A 3 14.52 31.25 18.75
C ILE A 3 13.65 31.56 17.53
N PRO A 4 13.70 32.76 16.92
CA PRO A 4 12.77 33.16 15.85
C PRO A 4 12.85 32.26 14.61
N ARG A 5 13.99 31.59 14.41
CA ARG A 5 14.23 30.64 13.31
C ARG A 5 13.55 29.27 13.52
N ALA A 6 13.12 28.94 14.74
CA ALA A 6 12.43 27.68 15.02
C ALA A 6 11.02 27.63 14.41
N VAL A 7 10.33 28.79 14.28
CA VAL A 7 9.00 28.85 13.66
C VAL A 7 9.07 28.50 12.17
N PHE A 8 10.07 29.00 11.46
CA PHE A 8 10.30 28.66 10.05
C PHE A 8 10.70 27.20 9.88
N LEU A 9 11.58 26.66 10.73
CA LEU A 9 11.96 25.25 10.73
C LEU A 9 10.76 24.33 11.04
N HIS A 10 9.91 24.72 11.98
CA HIS A 10 8.69 23.98 12.31
C HIS A 10 7.66 24.04 11.17
N TYR A 11 7.52 25.19 10.50
CA TYR A 11 6.66 25.33 9.33
C TYR A 11 7.15 24.49 8.15
N THR A 12 8.45 24.54 7.82
CA THR A 12 9.03 23.71 6.75
C THR A 12 8.95 22.22 7.08
N TYR A 13 9.19 21.84 8.34
CA TYR A 13 9.02 20.47 8.82
C TYR A 13 7.56 20.00 8.65
N ARG A 14 6.57 20.78 9.12
CA ARG A 14 5.15 20.43 8.96
C ARG A 14 4.73 20.37 7.49
N LYS A 15 5.22 21.28 6.66
CA LYS A 15 4.96 21.27 5.21
C LYS A 15 5.59 20.05 4.53
N ALA A 16 6.81 19.69 4.91
CA ALA A 16 7.49 18.50 4.41
C ALA A 16 6.77 17.21 4.83
N GLN A 17 6.30 17.14 6.09
CA GLN A 17 5.46 16.04 6.57
C GLN A 17 4.13 15.95 5.85
N GLY A 18 3.45 17.08 5.62
CA GLY A 18 2.21 17.14 4.86
C GLY A 18 2.39 16.66 3.43
N GLY A 19 3.43 17.15 2.74
CA GLY A 19 3.75 16.72 1.37
C GLY A 19 4.15 15.24 1.29
N LEU A 20 4.84 14.71 2.32
CA LEU A 20 5.18 13.29 2.41
C LEU A 20 3.91 12.43 2.57
N PHE A 21 3.01 12.83 3.46
CA PHE A 21 1.75 12.14 3.69
C PHE A 21 0.87 12.11 2.42
N ASP A 22 0.77 13.24 1.72
CA ASP A 22 0.02 13.33 0.46
C ASP A 22 0.63 12.43 -0.63
N SER A 23 1.96 12.37 -0.71
CA SER A 23 2.66 11.49 -1.66
C SER A 23 2.41 10.00 -1.37
N ILE A 24 2.51 9.59 -0.11
CA ILE A 24 2.23 8.20 0.31
C ILE A 24 0.78 7.83 0.01
N LYS A 25 -0.15 8.74 0.31
CA LYS A 25 -1.58 8.54 0.03
C LYS A 25 -1.85 8.36 -1.47
N GLN A 26 -1.23 9.19 -2.32
CA GLN A 26 -1.38 9.09 -3.78
C GLN A 26 -0.80 7.78 -4.32
N GLU A 27 0.37 7.35 -3.83
CA GLU A 27 0.95 6.06 -4.18
C GLU A 27 0.04 4.90 -3.77
N SER A 28 -0.51 4.93 -2.55
CA SER A 28 -1.43 3.91 -2.05
C SER A 28 -2.70 3.81 -2.89
N GLN A 29 -3.25 4.94 -3.31
CA GLN A 29 -4.41 4.97 -4.20
C GLN A 29 -4.11 4.38 -5.59
N ARG A 30 -2.91 4.63 -6.13
CA ARG A 30 -2.47 4.03 -7.40
C ARG A 30 -2.34 2.50 -7.29
N VAL A 31 -1.71 2.01 -6.21
CA VAL A 31 -1.63 0.57 -5.92
C VAL A 31 -3.02 -0.06 -5.84
N MET A 32 -3.91 0.55 -5.06
CA MET A 32 -5.31 0.11 -4.92
C MET A 32 -6.02 0.04 -6.28
N GLY A 33 -5.86 1.08 -7.11
CA GLY A 33 -6.44 1.13 -8.45
C GLY A 33 -5.96 -0.01 -9.34
N GLN A 34 -4.66 -0.32 -9.32
CA GLN A 34 -4.09 -1.44 -10.07
C GLN A 34 -4.63 -2.79 -9.59
N LEU A 35 -4.66 -3.03 -8.27
CA LEU A 35 -5.21 -4.28 -7.71
C LEU A 35 -6.68 -4.48 -8.09
N VAL A 36 -7.51 -3.44 -7.97
CA VAL A 36 -8.93 -3.51 -8.33
C VAL A 36 -9.12 -3.74 -9.82
N MET A 37 -8.26 -3.18 -10.67
CA MET A 37 -8.31 -3.40 -12.11
C MET A 37 -8.04 -4.87 -12.45
N GLU A 38 -7.01 -5.48 -11.87
CA GLU A 38 -6.68 -6.89 -12.08
C GLU A 38 -7.78 -7.82 -11.53
N LEU A 39 -8.34 -7.50 -10.36
CA LEU A 39 -9.46 -8.28 -9.78
C LEU A 39 -10.74 -8.24 -10.62
N ARG A 40 -10.92 -7.22 -11.47
CA ARG A 40 -12.04 -7.13 -12.42
C ARG A 40 -11.82 -7.97 -13.68
N ASN A 41 -10.60 -8.44 -13.92
CA ASN A 41 -10.33 -9.33 -15.04
C ASN A 41 -10.92 -10.72 -14.73
N PRO A 42 -11.89 -11.22 -15.53
CA PRO A 42 -12.54 -12.51 -15.27
C PRO A 42 -11.58 -13.70 -15.26
N GLU A 43 -10.54 -13.67 -16.09
CA GLU A 43 -9.55 -14.76 -16.18
C GLU A 43 -8.76 -14.87 -14.88
N ILE A 44 -8.34 -13.72 -14.36
CA ILE A 44 -7.65 -13.61 -13.07
C ILE A 44 -8.60 -14.00 -11.94
N HIS A 45 -9.84 -13.52 -11.97
CA HIS A 45 -10.83 -13.82 -10.94
C HIS A 45 -11.05 -15.32 -10.75
N GLN A 46 -11.01 -16.10 -11.85
CA GLN A 46 -11.12 -17.55 -11.84
C GLN A 46 -9.90 -18.27 -11.24
N GLN A 47 -8.70 -17.67 -11.27
CA GLN A 47 -7.49 -18.26 -10.69
C GLN A 47 -7.53 -18.26 -9.16
N GLY A 48 -8.31 -17.36 -8.54
CA GLY A 48 -8.44 -17.30 -7.08
C GLY A 48 -7.27 -16.61 -6.37
N GLU A 49 -6.26 -16.14 -7.12
CA GLU A 49 -5.15 -15.36 -6.58
C GLU A 49 -4.50 -14.47 -7.63
N ILE A 50 -3.79 -13.43 -7.16
CA ILE A 50 -2.84 -12.64 -7.96
C ILE A 50 -1.59 -12.31 -7.17
N GLN A 51 -0.50 -12.14 -7.90
CA GLN A 51 0.70 -11.52 -7.40
C GLN A 51 1.10 -10.37 -8.33
N LEU A 52 1.19 -9.15 -7.78
CA LEU A 52 1.63 -7.97 -8.51
C LEU A 52 2.92 -7.41 -7.90
N MET A 53 3.85 -7.01 -8.77
CA MET A 53 5.09 -6.35 -8.40
C MET A 53 4.97 -4.85 -8.68
N PHE A 54 5.43 -4.04 -7.73
CA PHE A 54 5.44 -2.59 -7.80
C PHE A 54 6.87 -2.10 -7.63
N ALA A 55 7.40 -1.43 -8.65
CA ALA A 55 8.77 -0.96 -8.67
C ALA A 55 8.97 0.28 -7.79
N ALA A 56 10.09 0.34 -7.08
CA ALA A 56 10.48 1.49 -6.25
C ALA A 56 10.58 2.80 -7.04
N GLU A 57 10.93 2.73 -8.33
CA GLU A 57 10.98 3.89 -9.21
C GLU A 57 9.61 4.56 -9.40
N GLN A 58 8.52 3.77 -9.36
CA GLN A 58 7.15 4.25 -9.56
C GLN A 58 6.42 4.53 -8.24
N TYR A 59 6.84 3.84 -7.17
CA TYR A 59 6.27 3.89 -5.81
C TYR A 59 7.37 4.08 -4.75
N PRO A 60 8.15 5.18 -4.83
CA PRO A 60 9.32 5.35 -3.97
C PRO A 60 8.95 5.46 -2.49
N ARG A 61 7.85 6.15 -2.15
CA ARG A 61 7.48 6.36 -0.75
C ARG A 61 6.97 5.11 -0.08
N LEU A 62 6.10 4.36 -0.75
CA LEU A 62 5.61 3.07 -0.24
C LEU A 62 6.71 2.02 -0.16
N SER A 63 7.71 2.10 -1.02
CA SER A 63 8.86 1.19 -1.01
C SER A 63 9.82 1.49 0.15
N GLU A 64 10.01 2.75 0.49
CA GLU A 64 10.85 3.20 1.60
C GLU A 64 10.15 2.99 2.96
N ASP A 65 8.87 3.34 3.08
CA ASP A 65 8.14 3.35 4.34
C ASP A 65 7.30 2.08 4.53
N LYS A 66 7.95 1.03 5.04
CA LYS A 66 7.36 -0.29 5.31
C LYS A 66 6.34 -0.28 6.45
N GLU A 67 6.35 0.74 7.31
CA GLU A 67 5.45 0.87 8.45
C GLU A 67 4.39 1.98 8.22
N ALA A 68 4.32 2.51 6.99
CA ALA A 68 3.34 3.53 6.65
C ALA A 68 1.93 3.09 7.03
N LEU A 69 1.16 3.99 7.67
CA LEU A 69 -0.27 3.79 7.94
C LEU A 69 -1.06 3.40 6.69
N ALA A 70 -0.56 3.78 5.51
CA ALA A 70 -1.12 3.39 4.22
C ALA A 70 -1.10 1.87 4.00
N TRP A 71 -0.07 1.16 4.44
CA TRP A 71 -0.01 -0.31 4.35
C TRP A 71 -1.07 -0.97 5.22
N HIS A 72 -1.17 -0.52 6.47
CA HIS A 72 -2.18 -1.02 7.39
C HIS A 72 -3.60 -0.79 6.86
N SER A 73 -3.86 0.41 6.33
CA SER A 73 -5.14 0.74 5.70
C SER A 73 -5.44 -0.14 4.49
N LEU A 74 -4.45 -0.33 3.61
CA LEU A 74 -4.59 -1.17 2.41
C LEU A 74 -4.87 -2.63 2.80
N GLN A 75 -4.10 -3.19 3.72
CA GLN A 75 -4.31 -4.56 4.20
C GLN A 75 -5.68 -4.74 4.85
N THR A 76 -6.08 -3.80 5.72
CA THR A 76 -7.37 -3.84 6.40
C THR A 76 -8.53 -3.83 5.41
N GLN A 77 -8.48 -2.99 4.36
CA GLN A 77 -9.53 -2.92 3.34
C GLN A 77 -9.71 -4.25 2.59
N PHE A 78 -8.60 -4.88 2.16
CA PHE A 78 -8.68 -6.17 1.47
C PHE A 78 -9.11 -7.31 2.40
N GLN A 79 -8.61 -7.34 3.64
CA GLN A 79 -9.02 -8.33 4.64
C GLN A 79 -10.52 -8.23 4.96
N GLN A 80 -11.04 -7.02 5.14
CA GLN A 80 -12.47 -6.78 5.36
C GLN A 80 -13.34 -7.21 4.18
N ALA A 81 -12.80 -7.14 2.96
CA ALA A 81 -13.47 -7.60 1.75
C ALA A 81 -13.33 -9.12 1.51
N GLY A 82 -12.68 -9.87 2.42
CA GLY A 82 -12.56 -11.33 2.38
C GLY A 82 -11.30 -11.86 1.68
N TYR A 83 -10.33 -11.00 1.38
CA TYR A 83 -9.07 -11.39 0.74
C TYR A 83 -7.99 -11.69 1.78
N LEU A 84 -7.20 -12.73 1.55
CA LEU A 84 -5.87 -12.85 2.16
C LEU A 84 -4.91 -11.92 1.41
N ILE A 85 -4.22 -11.05 2.15
CA ILE A 85 -3.22 -10.13 1.57
C ILE A 85 -1.86 -10.29 2.24
N GLN A 86 -0.82 -10.43 1.43
CA GLN A 86 0.57 -10.47 1.86
C GLN A 86 1.38 -9.42 1.10
N VAL A 87 2.17 -8.63 1.83
CA VAL A 87 3.06 -7.63 1.25
C VAL A 87 4.49 -8.05 1.54
N GLN A 88 5.30 -8.18 0.49
CA GLN A 88 6.71 -8.52 0.58
C GLN A 88 7.55 -7.37 0.05
N HIS A 89 8.37 -6.79 0.92
CA HIS A 89 9.27 -5.71 0.54
C HIS A 89 10.63 -6.25 0.11
N HIS A 90 11.18 -5.67 -0.96
CA HIS A 90 12.50 -6.03 -1.50
C HIS A 90 13.22 -4.78 -2.00
N PRO A 91 14.55 -4.83 -2.30
CA PRO A 91 15.31 -3.63 -2.68
C PRO A 91 14.75 -2.87 -3.89
N LEU A 92 14.08 -3.58 -4.81
CA LEU A 92 13.52 -3.01 -6.04
C LEU A 92 12.06 -2.52 -5.90
N GLY A 93 11.49 -2.51 -4.69
CA GLY A 93 10.10 -2.12 -4.43
C GLY A 93 9.36 -3.10 -3.51
N PHE A 94 8.17 -3.53 -3.93
CA PHE A 94 7.39 -4.50 -3.16
C PHE A 94 6.51 -5.35 -4.07
N SER A 95 6.09 -6.50 -3.55
CA SER A 95 5.11 -7.37 -4.17
C SER A 95 3.90 -7.54 -3.26
N ILE A 96 2.71 -7.55 -3.85
CA ILE A 96 1.45 -7.83 -3.15
C ILE A 96 0.89 -9.12 -3.71
N HIS A 97 0.67 -10.09 -2.84
CA HIS A 97 -0.10 -11.29 -3.12
C HIS A 97 -1.49 -11.13 -2.52
N LEU A 98 -2.51 -11.33 -3.34
CA LEU A 98 -3.92 -11.37 -2.94
C LEU A 98 -4.47 -12.75 -3.27
N SER A 99 -5.19 -13.36 -2.33
CA SER A 99 -5.86 -14.64 -2.54
C SER A 99 -7.29 -14.58 -2.01
N TRP A 100 -8.22 -15.13 -2.79
CA TRP A 100 -9.64 -15.33 -2.47
C TRP A 100 -10.12 -16.72 -2.91
N ALA A 101 -9.23 -17.58 -3.40
CA ALA A 101 -9.46 -19.01 -3.47
C ALA A 101 -9.89 -19.46 -2.07
N GLU A 102 -11.06 -20.11 -1.99
CA GLU A 102 -11.64 -20.54 -0.72
C GLU A 102 -10.55 -21.16 0.17
N LEU A 103 -10.36 -20.60 1.37
CA LEU A 103 -9.75 -21.38 2.44
C LEU A 103 -10.58 -22.67 2.50
N PRO A 104 -9.96 -23.86 2.41
CA PRO A 104 -10.72 -25.09 2.37
C PRO A 104 -11.70 -25.07 3.54
N LEU A 105 -13.00 -25.03 3.21
CA LEU A 105 -14.08 -25.28 4.13
C LEU A 105 -13.84 -26.68 4.64
N ASN A 106 -13.17 -26.78 5.79
CA ASN A 106 -12.94 -28.04 6.46
C ASN A 106 -14.33 -28.65 6.71
N PRO A 107 -14.71 -29.75 6.05
CA PRO A 107 -15.92 -30.45 6.44
C PRO A 107 -15.53 -31.29 7.66
N GLN A 108 -15.86 -30.79 8.85
CA GLN A 108 -16.05 -31.64 10.03
C GLN A 108 -17.55 -31.78 10.30
#